data_AF-A0A2C9L4T2-F1
#
_entry.id   AF-A0A2C9L4T2-F1
#
_cell.length_a   1.000
_cell.length_b   1.000
_cell.length_c   1.000
_cell.angle_alpha   90.00
_cell.angle_beta   90.00
_cell.angle_gamma   90.00
#
_symmetry.space_group_name_H-M   'P 1'
#
loop_
_entity.id
_entity.type
_entity.pdbx_description
1 polymer ?
#
loop_
_entity_poly.entity_id
_entity_poly.type
_entity_poly.pdbx_seq_one_letter_code
_entity_poly.pdbx_strand_id
1 'polypeptide(L)'
;CPKGQWGQNCTSACNENCYDGMCNNVNGSCVFGCIDGFQLPNCTLKCFRGTYGRNCSSNCSSTCENGECDPVKGACGLMATDESSGTSTAIGIVLTLLVVILIVIAIIMFRRKKRLQQGNLSALERLSKENLASAEIVNAETKIDTIKNEIENQKIPVEEEQPYNEVVEVEDTSIKVEYFNSFMASKNENFFLKQFEKIPEVNNVTQHVGLNPENKIKNRYKNICPYDHSRVHLATDPDKKDSDYINASYIRGFKNEIKFIAAQGPQKATMNDFVKMLLEQKVDVVVMLTELVEDTKVKCERYWPESDKMKAGQIKVKLGSTQVFADYTIRNLELSKFKAVMSRAQTCGRIQPVTPWYPQFIKNPSASLDMTW
;
A
#
# COMPACT_ATOMS: atom_id res chain seq x y z
N CYS A 1 -10.21 30.19 -13.75
CA CYS A 1 -11.54 30.70 -13.40
C CYS A 1 -11.58 31.08 -11.94
N PRO A 2 -12.37 32.09 -11.55
CA PRO A 2 -12.68 32.36 -10.15
C PRO A 2 -13.17 31.11 -9.40
N LYS A 3 -13.07 31.09 -8.06
CA LYS A 3 -13.58 29.97 -7.24
C LYS A 3 -15.07 29.75 -7.57
N GLY A 4 -15.44 28.51 -7.86
CA GLY A 4 -16.82 28.15 -8.22
C GLY A 4 -17.16 28.27 -9.71
N GLN A 5 -16.19 28.50 -10.61
CA GLN A 5 -16.43 28.61 -12.05
C GLN A 5 -15.47 27.76 -12.90
N TRP A 6 -15.90 27.37 -14.10
CA TRP A 6 -15.14 26.57 -15.06
C TRP A 6 -15.54 26.85 -16.52
N GLY A 7 -14.79 26.28 -17.47
CA GLY A 7 -15.04 26.39 -18.90
C GLY A 7 -14.37 27.60 -19.57
N GLN A 8 -14.53 27.70 -20.88
CA GLN A 8 -13.97 28.82 -21.66
C GLN A 8 -14.59 30.14 -21.19
N ASN A 9 -13.75 31.12 -20.87
CA ASN A 9 -14.16 32.40 -20.26
C ASN A 9 -14.85 32.27 -18.88
N CYS A 10 -14.80 31.11 -18.22
CA CYS A 10 -15.31 30.92 -16.86
C CYS A 10 -16.80 31.19 -16.68
N THR A 11 -17.59 30.91 -17.71
CA THR A 11 -19.03 31.18 -17.75
C THR A 11 -19.87 30.12 -17.04
N SER A 12 -19.33 28.92 -16.82
CA SER A 12 -20.05 27.82 -16.16
C SER A 12 -19.78 27.81 -14.66
N ALA A 13 -20.81 27.65 -13.84
CA ALA A 13 -20.66 27.45 -12.40
C ALA A 13 -20.30 25.99 -12.08
N CYS A 14 -19.52 25.78 -11.02
CA CYS A 14 -19.32 24.45 -10.44
C CYS A 14 -20.66 23.88 -9.94
N ASN A 15 -20.79 22.55 -9.94
CA ASN A 15 -21.96 21.91 -9.35
C ASN A 15 -22.05 22.25 -7.86
N GLU A 16 -23.25 22.58 -7.37
CA GLU A 16 -23.51 22.91 -5.97
C GLU A 16 -23.16 21.75 -5.01
N ASN A 17 -23.19 20.51 -5.52
CA ASN A 17 -22.85 19.30 -4.78
C ASN A 17 -21.33 19.00 -4.80
N CYS A 18 -20.50 19.85 -5.40
CA CYS A 18 -19.04 19.79 -5.23
C CYS A 18 -18.68 20.14 -3.78
N TYR A 19 -17.81 19.35 -3.18
CA TYR A 19 -17.28 19.65 -1.85
C TYR A 19 -16.50 20.98 -1.87
N ASP A 20 -16.82 21.89 -0.95
CA ASP A 20 -16.31 23.27 -0.89
C ASP A 20 -16.62 24.13 -2.15
N GLY A 21 -17.58 23.69 -2.98
CA GLY A 21 -17.97 24.40 -4.20
C GLY A 21 -16.84 24.53 -5.23
N MET A 22 -15.81 23.68 -5.15
CA MET A 22 -14.63 23.74 -6.03
C MET A 22 -14.68 22.68 -7.11
N CYS A 23 -14.48 23.12 -8.35
CA CYS A 23 -14.38 22.25 -9.51
C CYS A 23 -13.19 22.63 -10.41
N ASN A 24 -12.79 21.69 -11.25
CA ASN A 24 -11.73 21.85 -12.22
C ASN A 24 -12.12 22.93 -13.22
N ASN A 25 -11.23 23.89 -13.42
CA ASN A 25 -11.47 25.07 -14.24
C ASN A 25 -11.65 24.77 -15.74
N VAL A 26 -11.26 23.58 -16.22
CA VAL A 26 -11.38 23.17 -17.62
C VAL A 26 -12.65 22.37 -17.86
N ASN A 27 -12.92 21.35 -17.05
CA ASN A 27 -13.99 20.37 -17.33
C ASN A 27 -15.11 20.30 -16.28
N GLY A 28 -15.05 21.10 -15.20
CA GLY A 28 -16.13 21.21 -14.22
C GLY A 28 -16.23 20.07 -13.21
N SER A 29 -15.28 19.12 -13.19
CA SER A 29 -15.27 18.04 -12.20
C SER A 29 -14.91 18.52 -10.80
N CYS A 30 -15.56 17.99 -9.77
CA CYS A 30 -15.38 18.48 -8.40
C CYS A 30 -14.01 18.04 -7.84
N VAL A 31 -13.16 19.02 -7.50
CA VAL A 31 -11.74 18.80 -7.15
C VAL A 31 -11.59 18.00 -5.85
N PHE A 32 -12.45 18.26 -4.88
CA PHE A 32 -12.46 17.56 -3.58
C PHE A 32 -13.55 16.49 -3.50
N GLY A 33 -14.05 16.06 -4.65
CA GLY A 33 -15.19 15.15 -4.78
C GLY A 33 -16.52 15.79 -4.43
N CYS A 34 -17.52 14.94 -4.23
CA CYS A 34 -18.89 15.31 -3.95
C CYS A 34 -19.19 15.36 -2.45
N ILE A 35 -20.23 16.12 -2.09
CA ILE A 35 -20.89 16.00 -0.79
C ILE A 35 -21.59 14.64 -0.66
N ASP A 36 -22.05 14.33 0.54
CA ASP A 36 -22.72 13.07 0.85
C ASP A 36 -23.94 12.84 -0.05
N GLY A 37 -24.07 11.63 -0.58
CA GLY A 37 -25.21 11.24 -1.42
C GLY A 37 -25.05 11.47 -2.91
N PHE A 38 -23.90 11.98 -3.37
CA PHE A 38 -23.66 12.27 -4.79
C PHE A 38 -22.42 11.57 -5.36
N GLN A 39 -22.50 11.24 -6.65
CA GLN A 39 -21.51 10.47 -7.39
C GLN A 39 -20.47 11.37 -8.06
N LEU A 40 -19.21 10.92 -8.01
CA LEU A 40 -18.12 11.47 -8.82
C LEU A 40 -18.41 11.30 -10.33
N PRO A 41 -17.79 12.10 -11.21
CA PRO A 41 -16.86 13.20 -10.90
C PRO A 41 -17.55 14.58 -10.79
N ASN A 42 -18.79 14.73 -11.28
CA ASN A 42 -19.47 16.03 -11.42
C ASN A 42 -20.64 16.24 -10.44
N CYS A 43 -20.91 15.27 -9.56
CA CYS A 43 -21.93 15.36 -8.49
C CYS A 43 -23.34 15.69 -9.00
N THR A 44 -23.66 15.24 -10.22
CA THR A 44 -24.98 15.39 -10.84
C THR A 44 -25.94 14.25 -10.50
N LEU A 45 -25.40 13.07 -10.18
CA LEU A 45 -26.17 11.87 -9.87
C LEU A 45 -26.13 11.56 -8.39
N LYS A 46 -27.25 11.11 -7.83
CA LYS A 46 -27.32 10.56 -6.46
C LYS A 46 -26.65 9.20 -6.39
N CYS A 47 -26.20 8.75 -5.22
CA CYS A 47 -25.58 7.44 -5.05
C CYS A 47 -26.37 6.28 -5.66
N PHE A 48 -25.64 5.30 -6.19
CA PHE A 48 -26.22 4.06 -6.70
C PHE A 48 -26.92 3.30 -5.57
N ARG A 49 -27.94 2.52 -5.92
CA ARG A 49 -28.58 1.60 -4.97
C ARG A 49 -27.52 0.75 -4.26
N GLY A 50 -27.62 0.69 -2.94
CA GLY A 50 -26.65 -0.04 -2.11
C GLY A 50 -25.43 0.78 -1.67
N THR A 51 -25.33 2.07 -2.02
CA THR A 51 -24.22 2.94 -1.60
C THR A 51 -24.70 4.26 -1.01
N TYR A 52 -23.93 4.84 -0.08
CA TYR A 52 -24.23 6.11 0.58
C TYR A 52 -22.97 6.88 1.01
N GLY A 53 -23.18 8.10 1.51
CA GLY A 53 -22.15 8.96 2.11
C GLY A 53 -21.31 9.71 1.07
N ARG A 54 -20.21 10.32 1.52
CA ARG A 54 -19.31 11.11 0.67
C ARG A 54 -18.79 10.28 -0.50
N ASN A 55 -18.92 10.81 -1.73
CA ASN A 55 -18.55 10.13 -2.97
C ASN A 55 -19.17 8.73 -3.13
N CYS A 56 -20.27 8.42 -2.42
CA CYS A 56 -20.89 7.08 -2.41
C CYS A 56 -19.93 5.96 -2.01
N SER A 57 -19.00 6.25 -1.09
CA SER A 57 -17.90 5.35 -0.71
C SER A 57 -18.28 4.29 0.32
N SER A 58 -19.49 4.37 0.90
CA SER A 58 -19.97 3.41 1.90
C SER A 58 -21.07 2.53 1.32
N ASN A 59 -21.10 1.25 1.70
CA ASN A 59 -22.14 0.32 1.30
C ASN A 59 -23.27 0.29 2.33
N CYS A 60 -24.52 0.24 1.87
CA CYS A 60 -25.68 0.02 2.72
C CYS A 60 -25.54 -1.28 3.53
N SER A 61 -26.14 -1.32 4.72
CA SER A 61 -26.20 -2.54 5.52
C SER A 61 -26.95 -3.64 4.76
N SER A 62 -26.48 -4.89 4.88
CA SER A 62 -27.19 -6.06 4.34
C SER A 62 -28.56 -6.31 4.99
N THR A 63 -28.85 -5.61 6.09
CA THR A 63 -30.14 -5.65 6.80
C THR A 63 -31.16 -4.66 6.23
N CYS A 64 -30.79 -3.80 5.29
CA CYS A 64 -31.75 -2.91 4.63
C CYS A 64 -32.62 -3.70 3.64
N GLU A 65 -33.94 -3.48 3.67
CA GLU A 65 -34.86 -4.11 2.72
C GLU A 65 -34.47 -3.74 1.28
N ASN A 66 -34.33 -4.76 0.41
CA ASN A 66 -33.81 -4.63 -0.96
C ASN A 66 -32.40 -4.03 -1.11
N GLY A 67 -31.62 -3.95 -0.02
CA GLY A 67 -30.28 -3.37 -0.02
C GLY A 67 -30.26 -1.85 -0.25
N GLU A 68 -31.39 -1.17 -0.08
CA GLU A 68 -31.52 0.27 -0.30
C GLU A 68 -31.47 1.02 1.03
N CYS A 69 -30.64 2.06 1.11
CA CYS A 69 -30.50 2.91 2.28
C CYS A 69 -30.48 4.38 1.87
N ASP A 70 -30.71 5.27 2.83
CA ASP A 70 -30.62 6.71 2.62
C ASP A 70 -29.24 7.06 2.02
N PRO A 71 -29.17 7.74 0.86
CA PRO A 71 -27.92 7.97 0.15
C PRO A 71 -26.97 8.92 0.89
N VAL A 72 -27.45 9.69 1.87
CA VAL A 72 -26.62 10.59 2.69
C VAL A 72 -26.15 9.88 3.95
N LYS A 73 -27.08 9.30 4.73
CA LYS A 73 -26.84 8.79 6.09
C LYS A 73 -26.66 7.28 6.17
N GLY A 74 -27.02 6.53 5.13
CA GLY A 74 -26.93 5.07 5.12
C GLY A 74 -27.98 4.36 5.96
N ALA A 75 -29.00 5.08 6.43
CA ALA A 75 -30.06 4.51 7.26
C ALA A 75 -31.03 3.69 6.40
N CYS A 76 -31.35 2.47 6.85
CA CYS A 76 -32.44 1.70 6.25
C CYS A 76 -33.77 2.36 6.67
N GLY A 77 -34.71 2.51 5.74
CA GLY A 77 -36.04 3.03 6.07
C GLY A 77 -36.80 2.06 6.96
N LEU A 78 -36.77 2.26 8.27
CA LEU A 78 -37.82 1.75 9.15
C LEU A 78 -39.03 2.65 8.92
N MET A 79 -40.18 2.04 8.59
CA MET A 79 -41.45 2.75 8.58
C MET A 79 -41.62 3.45 9.93
N ALA A 80 -41.60 4.78 9.91
CA ALA A 80 -42.16 5.56 10.99
C ALA A 80 -43.67 5.33 10.93
N THR A 81 -44.20 4.50 11.81
CA THR A 81 -45.61 4.60 12.18
C THR A 81 -45.76 5.86 13.00
N ASP A 82 -46.51 6.83 12.45
CA ASP A 82 -47.13 7.88 13.24
C ASP A 82 -47.87 7.24 14.42
N GLU A 83 -47.47 7.58 15.64
CA GLU A 83 -48.39 7.63 16.77
C GLU A 83 -48.36 9.04 17.35
N SER A 84 -49.43 9.77 17.05
CA SER A 84 -49.91 10.85 17.89
C SER A 84 -50.22 10.32 19.28
N SER A 85 -49.81 11.05 20.32
CA SER A 85 -50.66 11.49 21.44
C SER A 85 -49.85 11.61 22.73
N GLY A 86 -50.29 12.53 23.59
CA GLY A 86 -50.01 12.41 25.02
C GLY A 86 -49.08 13.47 25.58
N THR A 87 -49.67 14.63 25.85
CA THR A 87 -49.31 15.55 26.93
C THR A 87 -48.63 14.86 28.14
N SER A 88 -47.51 15.37 28.65
CA SER A 88 -47.21 15.16 30.07
C SER A 88 -46.26 16.19 30.68
N THR A 89 -46.84 16.88 31.64
CA THR A 89 -46.23 17.67 32.70
C THR A 89 -45.24 16.86 33.55
N ALA A 90 -44.06 17.44 33.79
CA ALA A 90 -43.38 17.49 35.09
C ALA A 90 -42.88 16.21 35.82
N ILE A 91 -42.65 15.05 35.19
CA ILE A 91 -42.07 13.86 35.89
C ILE A 91 -40.68 13.42 35.38
N GLY A 92 -40.14 14.04 34.33
CA GLY A 92 -38.86 13.62 33.71
C GLY A 92 -37.57 13.96 34.48
N ILE A 93 -37.61 14.87 35.45
CA ILE A 93 -36.39 15.36 36.13
C ILE A 93 -35.96 14.42 37.27
N VAL A 94 -36.89 13.69 37.90
CA VAL A 94 -36.54 12.79 39.02
C VAL A 94 -35.97 11.47 38.54
N LEU A 95 -36.50 10.92 37.45
CA LEU A 95 -36.00 9.64 36.88
C LEU A 95 -34.62 9.78 36.25
N THR A 96 -34.34 10.92 35.59
CA THR A 96 -33.01 11.20 35.04
C THR A 96 -31.95 11.39 36.12
N LEU A 97 -32.29 12.05 37.23
CA LEU A 97 -31.39 12.19 38.39
C LEU A 97 -31.11 10.86 39.08
N LEU A 98 -32.10 9.96 39.20
CA LEU A 98 -31.91 8.63 39.78
C LEU A 98 -30.98 7.75 38.93
N VAL A 99 -31.09 7.81 37.60
CA VAL A 99 -30.20 7.05 36.69
C VAL A 99 -28.75 7.55 36.78
N VAL A 100 -28.53 8.86 36.87
CA VAL A 100 -27.18 9.43 37.03
C VAL A 100 -26.55 9.00 38.37
N ILE A 101 -27.33 8.98 39.46
CA ILE A 101 -26.87 8.51 40.77
C ILE A 101 -26.48 7.02 40.71
N LEU A 102 -27.27 6.17 40.06
CA LEU A 102 -26.95 4.74 39.89
C LEU A 102 -25.68 4.52 39.05
N ILE A 103 -25.45 5.32 38.01
CA ILE A 103 -24.22 5.26 37.21
C ILE A 103 -23.00 5.66 38.03
N VAL A 104 -23.10 6.71 38.86
CA VAL A 104 -22.01 7.14 39.75
C VAL A 104 -21.69 6.06 40.79
N ILE A 105 -22.70 5.43 41.40
CA ILE A 105 -22.52 4.32 42.34
C ILE A 105 -21.84 3.13 41.64
N ALA A 106 -22.26 2.78 40.43
CA ALA A 106 -21.64 1.71 39.65
C ALA A 106 -20.16 2.00 39.33
N ILE A 107 -19.81 3.25 38.99
CA ILE A 107 -18.42 3.69 38.77
C ILE A 107 -17.60 3.59 40.05
N ILE A 108 -18.17 3.97 41.20
CA ILE A 108 -17.50 3.84 42.51
C ILE A 108 -17.28 2.38 42.88
N MET A 109 -18.28 1.51 42.68
CA MET A 109 -18.16 0.06 42.91
C MET A 109 -17.13 -0.58 41.97
N PHE A 110 -17.11 -0.19 40.70
CA PHE A 110 -16.12 -0.66 39.71
C PHE A 110 -14.70 -0.22 40.08
N ARG A 111 -14.53 1.03 40.53
CA ARG A 111 -13.25 1.54 41.03
C ARG A 111 -12.81 0.86 42.34
N ARG A 112 -13.73 0.54 43.27
CA ARG A 112 -13.43 -0.26 44.47
C ARG A 112 -13.04 -1.70 44.11
N LYS A 113 -13.75 -2.34 43.16
CA LYS A 113 -13.44 -3.70 42.68
C LYS A 113 -12.07 -3.77 42.01
N LYS A 114 -11.70 -2.76 41.21
CA LYS A 114 -10.37 -2.66 40.59
C LYS A 114 -9.24 -2.46 41.61
N ARG A 115 -9.50 -1.72 42.71
CA ARG A 115 -8.54 -1.58 43.82
C ARG A 115 -8.39 -2.86 44.65
N LEU A 116 -9.45 -3.66 44.82
CA LEU A 116 -9.39 -4.98 45.47
C LEU A 116 -8.66 -6.03 44.61
N GLN A 117 -8.73 -5.96 43.28
CA GLN A 117 -7.97 -6.85 42.39
C GLN A 117 -6.48 -6.49 42.28
N GLN A 118 -6.08 -5.22 42.46
CA GLN A 118 -4.67 -4.80 42.46
C GLN A 118 -3.94 -5.07 43.80
N GLY A 119 -4.65 -5.50 44.85
CA GLY A 119 -4.06 -5.79 46.16
C GLY A 119 -3.57 -7.23 46.39
N ASN A 120 -3.92 -8.19 45.52
CA ASN A 120 -3.63 -9.61 45.75
C ASN A 120 -2.77 -10.29 44.67
N LEU A 121 -2.39 -9.60 43.60
CA LEU A 121 -1.55 -10.18 42.52
C LEU A 121 -0.07 -9.79 42.60
N SER A 122 0.41 -9.43 43.80
CA SER A 122 1.83 -9.15 44.04
C SER A 122 2.46 -10.03 45.12
N ALA A 123 1.75 -11.07 45.58
CA ALA A 123 2.24 -12.01 46.59
C ALA A 123 2.43 -13.46 46.08
N LEU A 124 1.79 -13.85 44.96
CA LEU A 124 1.89 -15.22 44.41
C LEU A 124 2.92 -15.38 43.27
N GLU A 125 3.54 -14.29 42.79
CA GLU A 125 4.60 -14.34 41.75
C GLU A 125 6.03 -14.34 42.31
N ARG A 126 6.19 -14.23 43.64
CA ARG A 126 7.52 -14.18 44.29
C ARG A 126 8.06 -15.55 44.72
N LEU A 127 7.36 -16.65 44.43
CA LEU A 127 7.75 -18.02 44.83
C LEU A 127 8.09 -18.97 43.66
N SER A 128 8.00 -18.52 42.40
CA SER A 128 8.29 -19.36 41.21
C SER A 128 9.54 -18.94 40.43
N LYS A 129 10.30 -17.94 40.91
CA LYS A 129 11.52 -17.43 40.24
C LYS A 129 12.75 -17.49 41.13
N GLU A 130 13.00 -18.63 41.74
CA GLU A 130 14.35 -19.07 42.09
C GLU A 130 14.42 -20.57 41.78
N ASN A 131 15.49 -21.00 41.09
CA ASN A 131 15.78 -22.35 40.57
C ASN A 131 15.28 -22.69 39.16
N LEU A 132 15.83 -22.03 38.13
CA LEU A 132 16.35 -22.71 36.91
C LEU A 132 17.13 -21.72 36.02
N ALA A 133 18.20 -21.15 36.54
CA ALA A 133 19.08 -20.26 35.77
C ALA A 133 20.55 -20.54 36.09
N SER A 134 21.02 -21.75 35.76
CA SER A 134 22.45 -22.09 35.79
C SER A 134 22.71 -23.49 35.23
N ALA A 135 22.45 -23.70 33.94
CA ALA A 135 23.10 -24.71 33.08
C ALA A 135 22.50 -24.58 31.68
N GLU A 136 23.20 -23.92 30.74
CA GLU A 136 23.12 -24.11 29.27
C GLU A 136 23.75 -22.97 28.44
N ILE A 137 24.52 -22.04 29.04
CA ILE A 137 25.19 -20.96 28.27
C ILE A 137 26.52 -21.40 27.62
N VAL A 138 27.02 -22.62 27.83
CA VAL A 138 28.33 -23.03 27.28
C VAL A 138 28.24 -23.81 25.95
N ASN A 139 27.04 -24.23 25.51
CA ASN A 139 26.90 -25.14 24.35
C ASN A 139 26.28 -24.52 23.09
N ALA A 140 26.01 -23.21 23.09
CA ALA A 140 25.38 -22.50 21.96
C ALA A 140 26.39 -21.80 21.04
N GLU A 141 27.59 -21.47 21.53
CA GLU A 141 28.57 -20.69 20.77
C GLU A 141 29.37 -21.56 19.79
N THR A 142 29.58 -22.85 20.08
CA THR A 142 30.28 -23.78 19.15
C THR A 142 29.41 -24.29 18.01
N LYS A 143 28.07 -24.33 18.17
CA LYS A 143 27.15 -24.71 17.08
C LYS A 143 26.96 -23.60 16.05
N ILE A 144 27.08 -22.33 16.45
CA ILE A 144 26.87 -21.19 15.56
C ILE A 144 28.07 -21.02 14.60
N ASP A 145 29.29 -21.33 15.04
CA ASP A 145 30.47 -21.21 14.19
C ASP A 145 30.61 -22.39 13.20
N THR A 146 30.16 -23.60 13.56
CA THR A 146 30.06 -24.72 12.61
C THR A 146 29.03 -24.45 11.52
N ILE A 147 27.87 -23.87 11.87
CA ILE A 147 26.81 -23.51 10.91
C ILE A 147 27.25 -22.33 10.02
N LYS A 148 27.99 -21.34 10.53
CA LYS A 148 28.55 -20.27 9.70
C LYS A 148 29.55 -20.78 8.67
N ASN A 149 30.40 -21.74 9.06
CA ASN A 149 31.39 -22.34 8.16
C ASN A 149 30.75 -23.28 7.12
N GLU A 150 29.57 -23.85 7.40
CA GLU A 150 28.77 -24.59 6.41
C GLU A 150 28.01 -23.65 5.44
N ILE A 151 27.57 -22.48 5.91
CA ILE A 151 26.92 -21.45 5.07
C ILE A 151 27.94 -20.71 4.18
N GLU A 152 29.17 -20.50 4.68
CA GLU A 152 30.23 -19.82 3.91
C GLU A 152 30.83 -20.69 2.79
N ASN A 153 30.64 -22.02 2.86
CA ASN A 153 31.04 -22.99 1.83
C ASN A 153 29.91 -23.38 0.86
N GLN A 154 28.74 -22.74 0.94
CA GLN A 154 27.62 -22.93 0.00
C GLN A 154 27.41 -21.72 -0.94
N LYS A 155 28.49 -21.07 -1.37
CA LYS A 155 28.45 -20.33 -2.64
C LYS A 155 28.46 -21.35 -3.78
N ILE A 156 27.29 -21.91 -4.06
CA ILE A 156 27.01 -22.59 -5.33
C ILE A 156 26.81 -21.47 -6.37
N PRO A 157 27.68 -21.34 -7.39
CA PRO A 157 27.32 -20.57 -8.57
C PRO A 157 26.35 -21.44 -9.37
N VAL A 158 25.05 -21.31 -9.11
CA VAL A 158 24.05 -21.82 -10.04
C VAL A 158 23.87 -20.72 -11.09
N GLU A 159 24.57 -20.84 -12.21
CA GLU A 159 24.06 -20.33 -13.48
C GLU A 159 22.75 -21.06 -13.75
N GLU A 160 21.64 -20.52 -13.27
CA GLU A 160 20.32 -20.96 -13.73
C GLU A 160 20.21 -20.61 -15.21
N GLU A 161 20.15 -21.65 -16.05
CA GLU A 161 19.77 -21.58 -17.46
C GLU A 161 18.62 -20.58 -17.60
N GLN A 162 18.86 -19.49 -18.33
CA GLN A 162 17.87 -18.45 -18.50
C GLN A 162 16.69 -19.05 -19.30
N PRO A 163 15.47 -19.12 -18.76
CA PRO A 163 14.33 -19.75 -19.43
C PRO A 163 13.76 -18.86 -20.55
N TYR A 164 14.30 -17.66 -20.72
CA TYR A 164 14.02 -16.81 -21.86
C TYR A 164 14.69 -17.43 -23.08
N ASN A 165 13.96 -17.55 -24.19
CA ASN A 165 14.55 -17.96 -25.46
C ASN A 165 15.84 -17.15 -25.64
N GLU A 166 16.99 -17.82 -25.82
CA GLU A 166 18.12 -17.15 -26.45
C GLU A 166 17.57 -16.59 -27.75
N VAL A 167 17.51 -15.27 -27.84
CA VAL A 167 17.37 -14.65 -29.14
C VAL A 167 18.60 -15.14 -29.86
N VAL A 168 18.44 -16.08 -30.80
CA VAL A 168 19.50 -16.43 -31.73
C VAL A 168 19.83 -15.11 -32.42
N GLU A 169 20.85 -14.41 -31.94
CA GLU A 169 21.27 -13.12 -32.48
C GLU A 169 21.80 -13.40 -33.87
N VAL A 170 20.92 -13.32 -34.86
CA VAL A 170 21.31 -13.49 -36.26
C VAL A 170 22.19 -12.30 -36.69
N GLU A 171 22.07 -11.14 -36.04
CA GLU A 171 22.86 -9.92 -36.28
C GLU A 171 23.02 -9.08 -35.00
N ASP A 172 24.19 -8.46 -34.80
CA ASP A 172 24.46 -7.50 -33.71
C ASP A 172 23.55 -6.27 -33.86
N THR A 173 22.66 -6.07 -32.89
CA THR A 173 21.69 -4.96 -32.86
C THR A 173 22.22 -3.71 -32.14
N SER A 174 23.47 -3.74 -31.67
CA SER A 174 24.08 -2.64 -30.92
C SER A 174 24.25 -1.40 -31.78
N ILE A 175 23.78 -0.26 -31.27
CA ILE A 175 23.95 1.04 -31.93
C ILE A 175 25.04 1.81 -31.18
N LYS A 176 26.16 2.09 -31.86
CA LYS A 176 27.20 2.96 -31.29
C LYS A 176 26.64 4.35 -31.02
N VAL A 177 27.01 4.94 -29.88
CA VAL A 177 26.54 6.26 -29.43
C VAL A 177 26.79 7.34 -30.49
N GLU A 178 27.93 7.30 -31.18
CA GLU A 178 28.29 8.25 -32.25
C GLU A 178 27.29 8.26 -33.42
N TYR A 179 26.61 7.13 -33.67
CA TYR A 179 25.62 6.98 -34.75
C TYR A 179 24.18 7.05 -34.26
N PHE A 180 23.96 7.14 -32.94
CA PHE A 180 22.62 7.06 -32.35
C PHE A 180 21.69 8.15 -32.91
N ASN A 181 22.14 9.40 -32.96
CA ASN A 181 21.32 10.51 -33.46
C ASN A 181 20.95 10.34 -34.94
N SER A 182 21.92 9.99 -35.80
CA SER A 182 21.66 9.74 -37.22
C SER A 182 20.77 8.51 -37.42
N PHE A 183 20.95 7.48 -36.61
CA PHE A 183 20.11 6.29 -36.64
C PHE A 183 18.66 6.67 -36.31
N MET A 184 18.42 7.32 -35.16
CA MET A 184 17.08 7.72 -34.72
C MET A 184 16.39 8.64 -35.75
N ALA A 185 17.12 9.60 -36.33
CA ALA A 185 16.59 10.49 -37.36
C ALA A 185 16.26 9.78 -38.68
N SER A 186 16.94 8.66 -38.98
CA SER A 186 16.72 7.88 -40.21
C SER A 186 15.52 6.94 -40.13
N LYS A 187 14.95 6.72 -38.93
CA LYS A 187 13.86 5.77 -38.71
C LYS A 187 12.54 6.51 -38.47
N ASN A 188 11.44 5.82 -38.78
CA ASN A 188 10.09 6.31 -38.50
C ASN A 188 9.40 5.42 -37.45
N GLU A 189 8.23 5.84 -37.00
CA GLU A 189 7.44 5.11 -36.00
C GLU A 189 7.15 3.66 -36.43
N ASN A 190 6.81 3.44 -37.70
CA ASN A 190 6.53 2.10 -38.24
C ASN A 190 7.76 1.16 -38.16
N PHE A 191 8.97 1.70 -38.33
CA PHE A 191 10.19 0.91 -38.12
C PHE A 191 10.28 0.41 -36.68
N PHE A 192 10.05 1.29 -35.70
CA PHE A 192 10.11 0.92 -34.28
C PHE A 192 8.98 -0.02 -33.86
N LEU A 193 7.77 0.17 -34.39
CA LEU A 193 6.65 -0.75 -34.16
C LEU A 193 7.00 -2.17 -34.63
N LYS A 194 7.54 -2.31 -35.84
CA LYS A 194 7.99 -3.61 -36.36
C LYS A 194 9.15 -4.23 -35.56
N GLN A 195 9.99 -3.42 -34.92
CA GLN A 195 11.04 -3.92 -34.02
C GLN A 195 10.43 -4.39 -32.70
N PHE A 196 9.49 -3.63 -32.14
CA PHE A 196 8.78 -4.00 -30.92
C PHE A 196 7.99 -5.31 -31.07
N GLU A 197 7.32 -5.51 -32.21
CA GLU A 197 6.60 -6.74 -32.55
C GLU A 197 7.50 -7.99 -32.64
N LYS A 198 8.82 -7.83 -32.77
CA LYS A 198 9.79 -8.93 -32.79
C LYS A 198 10.29 -9.34 -31.41
N ILE A 199 9.95 -8.61 -30.35
CA ILE A 199 10.32 -8.99 -28.99
C ILE A 199 9.71 -10.36 -28.72
N PRO A 200 10.52 -11.38 -28.41
CA PRO A 200 10.03 -12.75 -28.30
C PRO A 200 9.05 -12.87 -27.13
N GLU A 201 7.99 -13.65 -27.35
CA GLU A 201 7.18 -14.12 -26.25
C GLU A 201 7.98 -15.16 -25.44
N VAL A 202 7.79 -15.13 -24.12
CA VAL A 202 8.49 -16.04 -23.22
C VAL A 202 7.82 -17.41 -23.30
N ASN A 203 8.59 -18.42 -23.72
CA ASN A 203 8.16 -19.82 -23.70
C ASN A 203 8.70 -20.51 -22.43
N ASN A 204 8.09 -21.63 -22.02
CA ASN A 204 8.60 -22.49 -20.93
C ASN A 204 8.74 -21.85 -19.53
N VAL A 205 8.00 -20.78 -19.25
CA VAL A 205 7.90 -20.18 -17.91
C VAL A 205 6.51 -20.38 -17.33
N THR A 206 6.44 -20.59 -16.02
CA THR A 206 5.17 -20.80 -15.32
C THR A 206 4.81 -19.58 -14.46
N GLN A 207 3.51 -19.44 -14.16
CA GLN A 207 2.97 -18.42 -13.27
C GLN A 207 2.04 -19.06 -12.22
N HIS A 208 2.26 -20.33 -11.89
CA HIS A 208 1.34 -21.12 -11.06
C HIS A 208 1.15 -20.49 -9.69
N VAL A 209 2.21 -20.00 -9.05
CA VAL A 209 2.11 -19.42 -7.69
C VAL A 209 1.27 -18.15 -7.71
N GLY A 210 1.50 -17.25 -8.68
CA GLY A 210 0.77 -16.00 -8.81
C GLY A 210 -0.67 -16.17 -9.28
N LEU A 211 -0.96 -17.26 -10.01
CA LEU A 211 -2.30 -17.61 -10.51
C LEU A 211 -3.07 -18.55 -9.57
N ASN A 212 -2.50 -18.98 -8.44
CA ASN A 212 -3.27 -19.78 -7.49
C ASN A 212 -4.38 -18.94 -6.82
N PRO A 213 -5.55 -19.53 -6.50
CA PRO A 213 -6.72 -18.77 -6.02
C PRO A 213 -6.46 -17.84 -4.84
N GLU A 214 -5.62 -18.28 -3.89
CA GLU A 214 -5.24 -17.52 -2.70
C GLU A 214 -4.38 -16.28 -3.02
N ASN A 215 -3.60 -16.33 -4.10
CA ASN A 215 -2.68 -15.27 -4.50
C ASN A 215 -3.23 -14.36 -5.59
N LYS A 216 -4.25 -14.79 -6.36
CA LYS A 216 -4.89 -13.95 -7.38
C LYS A 216 -5.40 -12.61 -6.82
N ILE A 217 -5.88 -12.61 -5.57
CA ILE A 217 -6.37 -11.40 -4.90
C ILE A 217 -5.25 -10.41 -4.55
N LYS A 218 -3.99 -10.86 -4.53
CA LYS A 218 -2.80 -10.05 -4.28
C LYS A 218 -2.27 -9.40 -5.57
N ASN A 219 -2.86 -9.71 -6.73
CA ASN A 219 -2.50 -9.10 -8.03
C ASN A 219 -3.41 -7.92 -8.33
N ARG A 220 -2.80 -6.78 -8.70
CA ARG A 220 -3.55 -5.60 -9.14
C ARG A 220 -4.28 -5.85 -10.46
N TYR A 221 -3.65 -6.57 -11.37
CA TYR A 221 -4.22 -6.97 -12.66
C TYR A 221 -4.22 -8.49 -12.76
N LYS A 222 -5.37 -9.07 -13.11
CA LYS A 222 -5.54 -10.54 -13.14
C LYS A 222 -4.62 -11.23 -14.16
N ASN A 223 -4.22 -10.50 -15.20
CA ASN A 223 -3.38 -10.97 -16.29
C ASN A 223 -1.89 -10.59 -16.11
N ILE A 224 -1.50 -9.96 -15.00
CA ILE A 224 -0.11 -9.56 -14.74
C ILE A 224 0.31 -10.12 -13.39
N CYS A 225 1.14 -11.16 -13.41
CA CYS A 225 1.75 -11.79 -12.24
C CYS A 225 3.19 -12.21 -12.58
N PRO A 226 4.08 -12.35 -11.58
CA PRO A 226 5.47 -12.69 -11.83
C PRO A 226 5.58 -14.15 -12.30
N TYR A 227 6.63 -14.45 -13.07
CA TYR A 227 6.99 -15.83 -13.38
C TYR A 227 7.57 -16.52 -12.14
N ASP A 228 7.29 -17.81 -11.98
CA ASP A 228 7.63 -18.57 -10.78
C ASP A 228 9.15 -18.61 -10.53
N HIS A 229 9.98 -18.70 -11.57
CA HIS A 229 11.44 -18.76 -11.46
C HIS A 229 12.09 -17.43 -11.04
N SER A 230 11.44 -16.30 -11.33
CA SER A 230 12.02 -14.96 -11.12
C SER A 230 11.36 -14.18 -9.99
N ARG A 231 10.28 -14.71 -9.40
CA ARG A 231 9.51 -13.99 -8.39
C ARG A 231 10.31 -13.76 -7.12
N VAL A 232 9.97 -12.67 -6.41
CA VAL A 232 10.47 -12.44 -5.06
C VAL A 232 9.70 -13.33 -4.07
N HIS A 233 10.43 -13.93 -3.14
CA HIS A 233 9.86 -14.80 -2.10
C HIS A 233 9.92 -14.07 -0.76
N LEU A 234 8.77 -13.95 -0.09
CA LEU A 234 8.68 -13.40 1.27
C LEU A 234 8.89 -14.52 2.30
N ALA A 235 9.52 -14.20 3.43
CA ALA A 235 9.63 -15.16 4.52
C ALA A 235 8.25 -15.53 5.07
N THR A 236 7.95 -16.80 5.28
CA THR A 236 6.67 -17.25 5.85
C THR A 236 6.82 -17.49 7.36
N ASP A 237 5.73 -17.25 8.10
CA ASP A 237 5.63 -17.62 9.51
C ASP A 237 4.79 -18.90 9.57
N PRO A 238 5.33 -20.07 9.96
CA PRO A 238 4.59 -21.33 9.94
C PRO A 238 3.30 -21.31 10.78
N ASP A 239 3.25 -20.46 11.81
CA ASP A 239 2.11 -20.34 12.73
C ASP A 239 1.01 -19.44 12.15
N LYS A 240 1.32 -18.63 11.14
CA LYS A 240 0.37 -17.83 10.38
C LYS A 240 0.18 -18.48 9.02
N LYS A 241 -1.04 -18.58 8.51
CA LYS A 241 -1.28 -19.06 7.13
C LYS A 241 -0.88 -17.99 6.10
N ASP A 242 0.33 -17.47 6.23
CA ASP A 242 0.90 -16.42 5.40
C ASP A 242 1.52 -17.07 4.16
N SER A 243 1.12 -16.62 2.98
CA SER A 243 1.78 -17.01 1.73
C SER A 243 3.11 -16.26 1.57
N ASP A 244 4.10 -16.92 0.95
CA ASP A 244 5.39 -16.35 0.53
C ASP A 244 5.27 -15.40 -0.69
N TYR A 245 4.06 -15.22 -1.22
CA TYR A 245 3.82 -14.53 -2.47
C TYR A 245 3.75 -13.01 -2.36
N ILE A 246 4.48 -12.35 -3.24
CA ILE A 246 4.29 -10.95 -3.65
C ILE A 246 4.44 -10.83 -5.17
N ASN A 247 3.66 -9.94 -5.78
CA ASN A 247 3.75 -9.68 -7.22
C ASN A 247 4.96 -8.76 -7.52
N ALA A 248 6.13 -9.39 -7.58
CA ALA A 248 7.40 -8.77 -7.92
C ALA A 248 8.37 -9.81 -8.51
N SER A 249 9.24 -9.39 -9.43
CA SER A 249 10.28 -10.21 -10.03
C SER A 249 11.66 -9.55 -9.93
N TYR A 250 12.69 -10.37 -9.75
CA TYR A 250 14.08 -9.94 -9.92
C TYR A 250 14.37 -9.67 -11.40
N ILE A 251 15.03 -8.55 -11.68
CA ILE A 251 15.40 -8.12 -13.03
C ILE A 251 16.91 -7.94 -13.10
N ARG A 252 17.50 -8.49 -14.16
CA ARG A 252 18.94 -8.39 -14.40
C ARG A 252 19.32 -7.04 -15.00
N GLY A 253 20.49 -6.55 -14.62
CA GLY A 253 21.10 -5.34 -15.15
C GLY A 253 21.89 -5.62 -16.43
N PHE A 254 22.57 -4.59 -16.92
CA PHE A 254 23.39 -4.65 -18.13
C PHE A 254 24.53 -5.69 -18.06
N LYS A 255 25.08 -5.96 -16.87
CA LYS A 255 26.14 -6.97 -16.69
C LYS A 255 25.57 -8.33 -16.27
N ASN A 256 24.29 -8.57 -16.56
CA ASN A 256 23.57 -9.80 -16.23
C ASN A 256 23.46 -10.09 -14.72
N GLU A 257 23.75 -9.12 -13.86
CA GLU A 257 23.60 -9.22 -12.41
C GLU A 257 22.15 -8.95 -11.99
N ILE A 258 21.60 -9.67 -11.01
CA ILE A 258 20.31 -9.29 -10.43
C ILE A 258 20.48 -7.91 -9.79
N LYS A 259 19.86 -6.90 -10.40
CA LYS A 259 20.09 -5.49 -10.06
C LYS A 259 18.85 -4.80 -9.55
N PHE A 260 17.69 -5.18 -10.09
CA PHE A 260 16.43 -4.52 -9.78
C PHE A 260 15.37 -5.51 -9.32
N ILE A 261 14.34 -4.98 -8.67
CA ILE A 261 13.09 -5.68 -8.45
C ILE A 261 12.02 -4.88 -9.19
N ALA A 262 11.37 -5.49 -10.18
CA ALA A 262 10.16 -4.94 -10.78
C ALA A 262 8.97 -5.42 -9.96
N ALA A 263 8.26 -4.49 -9.33
CA ALA A 263 7.11 -4.80 -8.47
C ALA A 263 5.88 -3.99 -8.88
N GLN A 264 4.70 -4.57 -8.71
CA GLN A 264 3.47 -3.81 -8.86
C GLN A 264 3.36 -2.74 -7.76
N GLY A 265 2.65 -1.64 -8.04
CA GLY A 265 2.25 -0.69 -6.98
C GLY A 265 1.36 -1.38 -5.94
N PRO A 266 1.72 -1.38 -4.63
CA PRO A 266 0.98 -2.12 -3.60
C PRO A 266 -0.49 -1.73 -3.53
N GLN A 267 -1.34 -2.71 -3.22
CA GLN A 267 -2.75 -2.54 -2.91
C GLN A 267 -2.94 -2.50 -1.40
N LYS A 268 -4.15 -2.18 -0.91
CA LYS A 268 -4.42 -2.12 0.54
C LYS A 268 -4.09 -3.45 1.22
N ALA A 269 -4.47 -4.56 0.57
CA ALA A 269 -4.23 -5.91 1.06
C ALA A 269 -2.75 -6.32 1.03
N THR A 270 -1.95 -5.76 0.11
CA THR A 270 -0.53 -6.14 -0.10
C THR A 270 0.45 -5.09 0.41
N MET A 271 -0.03 -4.05 1.09
CA MET A 271 0.78 -2.98 1.65
C MET A 271 1.85 -3.49 2.62
N ASN A 272 1.46 -4.39 3.51
CA ASN A 272 2.36 -4.98 4.49
C ASN A 272 3.40 -5.88 3.82
N ASP A 273 2.98 -6.68 2.84
CA ASP A 273 3.84 -7.56 2.05
C ASP A 273 4.89 -6.75 1.29
N PHE A 274 4.50 -5.60 0.71
CA PHE A 274 5.43 -4.71 0.01
C PHE A 274 6.49 -4.12 0.94
N VAL A 275 6.10 -3.55 2.08
CA VAL A 275 7.07 -3.01 3.05
C VAL A 275 7.96 -4.12 3.63
N LYS A 276 7.41 -5.32 3.81
CA LYS A 276 8.17 -6.52 4.21
C LYS A 276 9.21 -6.89 3.17
N MET A 277 8.85 -6.90 1.88
CA MET A 277 9.77 -7.12 0.77
C MET A 277 10.94 -6.13 0.82
N LEU A 278 10.65 -4.82 0.98
CA LEU A 278 11.69 -3.80 1.03
C LEU A 278 12.71 -4.09 2.15
N LEU A 279 12.23 -4.48 3.32
CA LEU A 279 13.10 -4.78 4.47
C LEU A 279 13.87 -6.10 4.30
N GLU A 280 13.21 -7.17 3.86
CA GLU A 280 13.82 -8.50 3.72
C GLU A 280 14.87 -8.53 2.61
N GLN A 281 14.59 -7.85 1.49
CA GLN A 281 15.51 -7.74 0.36
C GLN A 281 16.53 -6.61 0.53
N LYS A 282 16.55 -5.94 1.70
CA LYS A 282 17.46 -4.84 2.03
C LYS A 282 17.49 -3.76 0.94
N VAL A 283 16.31 -3.36 0.47
CA VAL A 283 16.16 -2.36 -0.59
C VAL A 283 16.55 -0.99 -0.07
N ASP A 284 17.57 -0.39 -0.69
CA ASP A 284 18.06 0.95 -0.35
C ASP A 284 17.37 2.07 -1.15
N VAL A 285 16.79 1.77 -2.30
CA VAL A 285 16.18 2.75 -3.20
C VAL A 285 14.87 2.20 -3.74
N VAL A 286 13.78 2.94 -3.57
CA VAL A 286 12.51 2.64 -4.23
C VAL A 286 12.25 3.68 -5.31
N VAL A 287 12.05 3.18 -6.54
CA VAL A 287 11.78 3.97 -7.74
C VAL A 287 10.30 3.85 -8.07
N MET A 288 9.50 4.87 -7.73
CA MET A 288 8.05 4.88 -7.96
C MET A 288 7.69 5.70 -9.20
N LEU A 289 7.28 4.99 -10.27
CA LEU A 289 7.00 5.54 -11.61
C LEU A 289 5.56 6.01 -11.86
N THR A 290 4.75 6.12 -10.80
CA THR A 290 3.32 6.43 -10.90
C THR A 290 2.90 7.31 -9.73
N GLU A 291 1.84 8.09 -9.93
CA GLU A 291 1.14 8.74 -8.83
C GLU A 291 0.32 7.73 -8.02
N LEU A 292 -0.13 8.12 -6.83
CA LEU A 292 -1.05 7.27 -6.06
C LEU A 292 -2.35 7.03 -6.84
N VAL A 293 -2.82 8.05 -7.54
CA VAL A 293 -4.04 8.05 -8.35
C VAL A 293 -3.73 8.70 -9.68
N GLU A 294 -4.07 8.01 -10.77
CA GLU A 294 -4.05 8.57 -12.11
C GLU A 294 -5.48 8.58 -12.64
N ASP A 295 -5.89 9.74 -13.17
CA ASP A 295 -7.28 10.07 -13.50
C ASP A 295 -8.20 9.89 -12.28
N THR A 296 -8.79 8.69 -12.14
CA THR A 296 -9.69 8.30 -11.05
C THR A 296 -9.33 6.95 -10.45
N LYS A 297 -8.29 6.31 -10.96
CA LYS A 297 -7.91 4.94 -10.59
C LYS A 297 -6.71 4.98 -9.67
N VAL A 298 -6.84 4.34 -8.51
CA VAL A 298 -5.71 4.10 -7.62
C VAL A 298 -4.71 3.20 -8.34
N LYS A 299 -3.52 3.73 -8.63
CA LYS A 299 -2.41 3.00 -9.25
C LYS A 299 -1.47 2.43 -8.22
N CYS A 300 -1.32 3.10 -7.08
CA CYS A 300 -0.48 2.67 -5.99
C CYS A 300 -1.08 3.15 -4.67
N GLU A 301 -1.13 2.27 -3.67
CA GLU A 301 -1.41 2.70 -2.31
C GLU A 301 -0.15 3.33 -1.70
N ARG A 302 -0.35 4.27 -0.78
CA ARG A 302 0.75 4.98 -0.15
C ARG A 302 1.38 4.11 0.94
N TYR A 303 2.61 3.66 0.69
CA TYR A 303 3.38 2.80 1.61
C TYR A 303 4.31 3.55 2.56
N TRP A 304 4.12 4.87 2.67
CA TRP A 304 4.86 5.75 3.56
C TRP A 304 3.90 6.65 4.35
N PRO A 305 4.30 7.15 5.54
CA PRO A 305 3.43 8.01 6.34
C PRO A 305 3.36 9.44 5.76
N GLU A 306 2.29 10.16 6.05
CA GLU A 306 2.18 11.60 5.72
C GLU A 306 3.07 12.47 6.61
N SER A 307 3.33 12.04 7.85
CA SER A 307 4.00 12.85 8.86
C SER A 307 5.14 12.11 9.57
N ASP A 308 4.92 11.48 10.72
CA ASP A 308 5.99 10.87 11.52
C ASP A 308 6.26 9.42 11.09
N LYS A 309 5.29 8.55 11.35
CA LYS A 309 5.48 7.10 11.22
C LYS A 309 4.17 6.40 10.92
N MET A 310 4.27 5.26 10.24
CA MET A 310 3.19 4.29 10.11
C MET A 310 3.68 2.90 10.47
N LYS A 311 2.72 1.99 10.66
CA LYS A 311 2.97 0.58 10.88
C LYS A 311 2.47 -0.19 9.67
N ALA A 312 3.33 -1.03 9.12
CA ALA A 312 3.01 -2.00 8.07
C ALA A 312 3.37 -3.40 8.61
N GLY A 313 2.37 -4.15 9.05
CA GLY A 313 2.58 -5.41 9.78
C GLY A 313 3.45 -5.20 11.03
N GLN A 314 4.59 -5.89 11.10
CA GLN A 314 5.56 -5.76 12.20
C GLN A 314 6.68 -4.75 11.91
N ILE A 315 6.56 -3.97 10.84
CA ILE A 315 7.55 -3.00 10.41
C ILE A 315 7.04 -1.59 10.70
N LYS A 316 7.87 -0.81 11.36
CA LYS A 316 7.69 0.63 11.52
C LYS A 316 8.35 1.32 10.34
N VAL A 317 7.59 2.12 9.62
CA VAL A 317 8.09 3.01 8.55
C VAL A 317 8.05 4.42 9.10
N LYS A 318 9.20 5.09 9.17
CA LYS A 318 9.32 6.47 9.62
C LYS A 318 9.73 7.36 8.45
N LEU A 319 9.10 8.51 8.31
CA LEU A 319 9.50 9.53 7.35
C LEU A 319 10.54 10.45 8.01
N GLY A 320 11.73 10.51 7.43
CA GLY A 320 12.80 11.41 7.86
C GLY A 320 12.67 12.79 7.24
N SER A 321 12.62 12.87 5.91
CA SER A 321 12.50 14.14 5.19
C SER A 321 11.81 13.94 3.84
N THR A 322 11.14 14.99 3.36
CA THR A 322 10.56 15.06 2.01
C THR A 322 11.12 16.27 1.29
N GLN A 323 11.62 16.07 0.07
CA GLN A 323 12.08 17.12 -0.84
C GLN A 323 11.27 17.02 -2.13
N VAL A 324 10.59 18.11 -2.49
CA VAL A 324 9.74 18.17 -3.68
C VAL A 324 10.46 19.00 -4.73
N PHE A 325 10.63 18.43 -5.92
CA PHE A 325 11.16 19.07 -7.11
C PHE A 325 10.03 19.23 -8.15
N ALA A 326 10.32 19.90 -9.27
CA ALA A 326 9.33 20.12 -10.33
C ALA A 326 8.77 18.79 -10.87
N ASP A 327 9.64 17.80 -11.07
CA ASP A 327 9.30 16.56 -11.77
C ASP A 327 9.31 15.31 -10.88
N TYR A 328 9.79 15.41 -9.63
CA TYR A 328 9.92 14.26 -8.73
C TYR A 328 9.92 14.65 -7.25
N THR A 329 9.71 13.68 -6.36
CA THR A 329 9.79 13.86 -4.91
C THR A 329 10.72 12.82 -4.28
N ILE A 330 11.68 13.28 -3.48
CA ILE A 330 12.56 12.39 -2.71
C ILE A 330 12.04 12.30 -1.27
N ARG A 331 11.87 11.08 -0.75
CA ARG A 331 11.41 10.84 0.64
C ARG A 331 12.37 9.94 1.41
N ASN A 332 13.12 10.46 2.36
CA ASN A 332 13.98 9.58 3.16
C ASN A 332 13.13 8.78 4.15
N LEU A 333 13.15 7.45 4.01
CA LEU A 333 12.38 6.53 4.86
C LEU A 333 13.31 5.67 5.71
N GLU A 334 12.90 5.40 6.94
CA GLU A 334 13.58 4.48 7.85
C GLU A 334 12.63 3.32 8.18
N LEU A 335 13.06 2.10 7.83
CA LEU A 335 12.31 0.87 8.10
C LEU A 335 12.97 0.14 9.27
N SER A 336 12.19 -0.24 10.27
CA SER A 336 12.68 -1.01 11.42
C SER A 336 11.63 -2.02 11.87
N LYS A 337 12.05 -3.24 12.24
CA LYS A 337 11.14 -4.18 12.90
C LYS A 337 10.75 -3.62 14.27
N PHE A 338 9.49 -3.76 14.65
CA PHE A 338 9.09 -3.50 16.03
C PHE A 338 9.86 -4.47 16.92
N LYS A 339 10.76 -3.94 17.75
CA LYS A 339 11.37 -4.73 18.82
C LYS A 339 10.28 -5.06 19.82
N ALA A 340 9.95 -6.34 19.96
CA ALA A 340 9.51 -6.82 21.26
C ALA A 340 10.60 -6.38 22.26
N VAL A 341 10.21 -5.78 23.38
CA VAL A 341 11.17 -5.21 24.34
C VAL A 341 12.11 -6.31 24.82
N MET A 342 13.28 -6.39 24.21
CA MET A 342 14.55 -6.94 24.68
C MET A 342 15.65 -6.16 23.93
N SER A 343 16.55 -5.53 24.70
CA SER A 343 17.73 -4.77 24.26
C SER A 343 18.52 -5.51 23.18
N ARG A 344 18.87 -4.94 22.02
CA ARG A 344 20.05 -4.06 21.82
C ARG A 344 19.95 -3.44 20.42
N ALA A 345 20.20 -2.14 20.26
CA ALA A 345 20.12 -1.41 18.98
C ALA A 345 21.08 -2.01 17.94
N GLN A 346 20.55 -2.34 16.76
CA GLN A 346 21.34 -2.65 15.56
C GLN A 346 20.84 -1.69 14.50
N THR A 347 21.71 -0.77 14.10
CA THR A 347 21.46 0.28 13.11
C THR A 347 21.70 -0.33 11.73
N CYS A 348 20.74 -0.24 10.81
CA CYS A 348 20.91 -0.71 9.44
C CYS A 348 20.24 0.26 8.46
N GLY A 349 21.00 0.68 7.44
CA GLY A 349 20.53 1.15 6.13
C GLY A 349 19.88 2.54 6.05
N ARG A 350 20.53 3.45 5.31
CA ARG A 350 19.97 4.74 4.85
C ARG A 350 19.30 4.48 3.49
N ILE A 351 17.99 4.61 3.39
CA ILE A 351 17.24 4.41 2.14
C ILE A 351 16.97 5.78 1.48
N GLN A 352 17.41 5.96 0.23
CA GLN A 352 17.13 7.12 -0.61
C GLN A 352 16.19 6.71 -1.76
N PRO A 353 14.86 6.80 -1.64
CA PRO A 353 13.98 6.58 -2.77
C PRO A 353 13.95 7.83 -3.66
N VAL A 354 14.30 7.64 -4.93
CA VAL A 354 14.11 8.61 -6.01
C VAL A 354 12.87 8.17 -6.78
N THR A 355 11.87 9.02 -6.94
CA THR A 355 10.68 8.71 -7.77
C THR A 355 10.82 9.36 -9.15
N PRO A 356 11.42 8.74 -10.17
CA PRO A 356 11.22 9.17 -11.54
C PRO A 356 9.81 8.80 -11.98
N TRP A 357 9.21 9.57 -12.89
CA TRP A 357 7.88 9.35 -13.48
C TRP A 357 8.06 8.95 -14.96
N TYR A 358 7.21 8.10 -15.55
CA TYR A 358 6.74 8.18 -16.97
C TYR A 358 5.56 7.21 -17.25
N PRO A 359 4.44 7.71 -17.82
CA PRO A 359 4.07 7.21 -19.17
C PRO A 359 3.53 8.27 -20.15
N GLN A 360 3.72 7.94 -21.44
CA GLN A 360 3.39 8.61 -22.71
C GLN A 360 4.36 9.71 -23.21
N PHE A 361 5.19 9.31 -24.18
CA PHE A 361 6.08 10.06 -25.07
C PHE A 361 6.59 11.43 -24.58
N ILE A 362 7.83 11.41 -24.10
CA ILE A 362 8.63 12.61 -23.83
C ILE A 362 8.81 13.42 -25.12
N LYS A 363 8.36 14.67 -25.12
CA LYS A 363 8.67 15.66 -26.18
C LYS A 363 10.08 16.26 -26.07
N ASN A 364 10.85 15.96 -25.01
CA ASN A 364 12.22 16.47 -24.84
C ASN A 364 13.15 15.57 -23.98
N PRO A 365 14.17 14.90 -24.54
CA PRO A 365 15.05 13.93 -23.84
C PRO A 365 15.98 14.49 -22.75
N SER A 366 16.06 15.80 -22.56
CA SER A 366 17.02 16.41 -21.61
C SER A 366 16.71 16.15 -20.14
N ALA A 367 15.49 15.75 -19.78
CA ALA A 367 15.10 15.45 -18.40
C ALA A 367 15.57 14.07 -17.90
N SER A 368 16.04 13.17 -18.79
CA SER A 368 16.53 11.84 -18.41
C SER A 368 18.02 11.76 -18.11
N LEU A 369 18.77 12.84 -18.36
CA LEU A 369 20.25 12.86 -18.30
C LEU A 369 20.82 13.27 -16.93
N ASP A 370 20.02 13.84 -16.02
CA ASP A 370 20.50 14.39 -14.74
C ASP A 370 20.37 13.43 -13.53
N MET A 371 20.50 12.12 -13.77
CA MET A 371 20.79 11.15 -12.71
C MET A 371 22.16 10.51 -12.96
N THR A 372 23.22 11.30 -12.75
CA THR A 372 24.59 10.78 -12.64
C THR A 372 24.76 10.03 -11.30
N TRP A 373 25.27 8.80 -11.41
CA TRP A 373 25.46 7.76 -10.39
C TRP A 373 26.25 8.18 -9.15
#